data_AF-A0A416MME4-F1
#
_entry.id   AF-A0A416MME4-F1
#
_cell.length_a   1.000
_cell.length_b   1.000
_cell.length_c   1.000
_cell.angle_alpha   90.00
_cell.angle_beta   90.00
_cell.angle_gamma   90.00
#
_symmetry.space_group_name_H-M   'P 1'
#
loop_
_entity.id
_entity.type
_entity.pdbx_description
1 polymer ?
#
loop_
_entity_poly.entity_id
_entity_poly.type
_entity_poly.pdbx_seq_one_letter_code
_entity_poly.pdbx_strand_id
1 'polypeptide(L)'
;MKELKAELKRGILHGKIIYVMMMVAILFALGWTENLSQAIEFRENANVVFSSIKHVLYVLYFDRFKAVMIAVLSLLCAGSVYEDISSGFFLFQKLRVGRIERYVISKIAANMFLVTTATIGGILLFVAFVRPLMPLVGNNPQQDIVEYYDIYQTLGPILYLAAMGLIFGLSASFFTSFGLWIVFYMPDRFAAHAISFLVYYGLLSITDFLPKELDIWNLTSAAKMLRMTDSSFWNYLYSVSLLLVLNAISGIVLWKKLKGRYENG
;
A
#
# COMPACT_ATOMS: atom_id res chain seq x y z
N MET A 1 -23.19 -4.35 0.37
CA MET A 1 -22.68 -4.94 1.62
C MET A 1 -22.45 -6.45 1.57
N LYS A 2 -23.37 -7.28 1.03
CA LYS A 2 -23.14 -8.75 0.94
C LYS A 2 -21.92 -9.13 0.10
N GLU A 3 -21.69 -8.42 -1.00
CA GLU A 3 -20.55 -8.63 -1.91
C GLU A 3 -19.21 -8.28 -1.25
N LEU A 4 -19.13 -7.12 -0.60
CA LEU A 4 -17.95 -6.68 0.16
C LEU A 4 -17.58 -7.72 1.23
N LYS A 5 -18.56 -8.24 1.96
CA LYS A 5 -18.33 -9.29 2.97
C LYS A 5 -17.79 -10.59 2.35
N ALA A 6 -18.25 -10.96 1.15
CA ALA A 6 -17.76 -12.14 0.44
C ALA A 6 -16.33 -11.95 -0.07
N GLU A 7 -16.00 -10.78 -0.62
CA GLU A 7 -14.65 -10.42 -1.07
C GLU A 7 -13.65 -10.37 0.10
N LEU A 8 -14.01 -9.69 1.20
CA LEU A 8 -13.20 -9.68 2.41
C LEU A 8 -13.02 -11.09 2.99
N LYS A 9 -14.09 -11.90 3.02
CA LYS A 9 -13.98 -13.28 3.47
C LYS A 9 -13.07 -14.08 2.55
N ARG A 10 -13.11 -13.89 1.23
CA ARG A 10 -12.19 -14.58 0.30
C ARG A 10 -10.72 -14.18 0.52
N GLY A 11 -10.46 -12.89 0.75
CA GLY A 11 -9.10 -12.39 1.06
C GLY A 11 -8.57 -12.88 2.41
N ILE A 12 -9.40 -12.87 3.46
CA ILE A 12 -9.02 -13.25 4.83
C ILE A 12 -8.99 -14.79 5.01
N LEU A 13 -10.00 -15.51 4.51
CA LEU A 13 -10.20 -16.94 4.74
C LEU A 13 -9.20 -17.82 3.98
N HIS A 14 -8.59 -17.33 2.89
CA HIS A 14 -7.56 -18.08 2.17
C HIS A 14 -6.16 -17.96 2.80
N GLY A 15 -6.00 -17.26 3.93
CA GLY A 15 -4.69 -17.09 4.59
C GLY A 15 -3.67 -16.26 3.78
N LYS A 16 -4.01 -15.87 2.54
CA LYS A 16 -3.18 -15.05 1.65
C LYS A 16 -2.74 -13.75 2.33
N ILE A 17 -3.62 -13.14 3.13
CA ILE A 17 -3.29 -11.92 3.86
C ILE A 17 -2.16 -12.13 4.87
N ILE A 18 -2.14 -13.25 5.61
CA ILE A 18 -1.09 -13.57 6.58
C ILE A 18 0.24 -13.79 5.87
N TYR A 19 0.21 -14.54 4.76
CA TYR A 19 1.40 -14.78 3.93
C TYR A 19 1.98 -13.48 3.37
N VAL A 20 1.13 -12.60 2.83
CA VAL A 20 1.57 -11.30 2.30
C VAL A 20 2.06 -10.38 3.42
N MET A 21 1.41 -10.36 4.58
CA MET A 21 1.89 -9.62 5.76
C MET A 21 3.29 -10.09 6.18
N MET A 22 3.52 -11.40 6.19
CA MET A 22 4.83 -11.97 6.51
C MET A 22 5.88 -11.60 5.46
N MET A 23 5.53 -11.65 4.17
CA MET A 23 6.43 -11.22 3.09
C MET A 23 6.77 -9.72 3.18
N VAL A 24 5.79 -8.86 3.49
CA VAL A 24 6.03 -7.44 3.73
C VAL A 24 6.98 -7.25 4.92
N ALA A 25 6.77 -7.97 6.04
CA ALA A 25 7.66 -7.91 7.20
C ALA A 25 9.09 -8.38 6.87
N ILE A 26 9.22 -9.44 6.06
CA ILE A 26 10.52 -9.93 5.58
C ILE A 26 11.19 -8.89 4.68
N LEU A 27 10.45 -8.21 3.79
CA LEU A 27 11.01 -7.15 2.94
C LEU A 27 11.53 -5.97 3.78
N PHE A 28 10.81 -5.58 4.84
CA PHE A 28 11.32 -4.61 5.81
C PHE A 28 12.58 -5.13 6.53
N ALA A 29 12.65 -6.41 6.86
CA ALA A 29 13.84 -7.05 7.43
C ALA A 29 14.97 -7.32 6.41
N LEU A 30 14.71 -7.25 5.11
CA LEU A 30 15.72 -7.38 4.07
C LEU A 30 16.32 -6.01 3.71
N GLY A 31 15.54 -4.94 3.78
CA GLY A 31 16.07 -3.56 3.77
C GLY A 31 17.04 -3.27 4.92
N TRP A 32 17.11 -4.17 5.88
CA TRP A 32 17.98 -4.15 7.04
C TRP A 32 19.33 -4.87 6.85
N THR A 33 19.49 -5.77 5.88
CA THR A 33 20.67 -6.67 5.84
C THR A 33 22.01 -5.93 5.72
N GLU A 34 22.02 -4.73 5.15
CA GLU A 34 23.22 -3.87 5.11
C GLU A 34 23.58 -3.26 6.48
N ASN A 35 22.61 -3.12 7.39
CA ASN A 35 22.76 -2.56 8.73
C ASN A 35 22.84 -3.63 9.85
N LEU A 36 22.53 -4.90 9.57
CA LEU A 36 22.49 -5.98 10.58
C LEU A 36 23.87 -6.25 11.19
N SER A 37 24.92 -6.28 10.37
CA SER A 37 26.30 -6.49 10.85
C SER A 37 26.71 -5.37 11.81
N GLN A 38 26.43 -4.11 11.44
CA GLN A 38 26.72 -2.94 12.25
C GLN A 38 25.86 -2.88 13.53
N ALA A 39 24.58 -3.27 13.47
CA ALA A 39 23.69 -3.28 14.63
C ALA A 39 24.07 -4.34 15.69
N ILE A 40 24.56 -5.50 15.24
CA ILE A 40 25.03 -6.58 16.12
C ILE A 40 26.39 -6.20 16.74
N GLU A 41 27.27 -5.58 15.95
CA GLU A 41 28.62 -5.19 16.38
C GLU A 41 28.61 -3.99 17.34
N PHE A 42 27.68 -3.05 17.18
CA PHE A 42 27.56 -1.85 18.02
C PHE A 42 26.48 -1.94 19.11
N ARG A 43 26.15 -3.14 19.61
CA ARG A 43 25.04 -3.38 20.55
C ARG A 43 25.00 -2.43 21.78
N GLU A 44 26.13 -1.91 22.23
CA GLU A 44 26.20 -0.91 23.33
C GLU A 44 25.92 0.55 22.89
N ASN A 45 26.21 0.92 21.63
CA ASN A 45 25.92 2.25 21.04
C ASN A 45 24.69 2.27 20.13
N ALA A 46 24.10 1.10 19.83
CA ALA A 46 23.00 0.94 18.89
C ALA A 46 21.73 1.71 19.30
N ASN A 47 21.49 1.87 20.61
CA ASN A 47 20.36 2.64 21.14
C ASN A 47 20.43 4.14 20.79
N VAL A 48 21.63 4.65 20.48
CA VAL A 48 21.85 6.05 20.09
C VAL A 48 21.70 6.25 18.57
N VAL A 49 21.92 5.20 17.77
CA VAL A 49 22.06 5.30 16.31
C VAL A 49 20.89 4.69 15.54
N PHE A 50 20.25 3.65 16.08
CA PHE A 50 19.23 2.88 15.38
C PHE A 50 17.87 2.85 16.09
N SER A 51 16.82 3.17 15.34
CA SER A 51 15.42 3.15 15.77
C SER A 51 14.57 2.39 14.76
N SER A 52 13.64 1.56 15.24
CA SER A 52 12.72 0.82 14.37
C SER A 52 11.88 1.74 13.46
N ILE A 53 11.50 2.92 13.96
CA ILE A 53 10.74 3.91 13.16
C ILE A 53 11.62 4.49 12.04
N LYS A 54 12.86 4.87 12.36
CA LYS A 54 13.83 5.37 11.37
C LYS A 54 14.06 4.35 10.27
N HIS A 55 14.10 3.07 10.62
CA HIS A 55 14.29 2.01 9.64
C HIS A 55 13.08 1.82 8.72
N VAL A 56 11.86 1.83 9.28
CA VAL A 56 10.64 1.79 8.46
C VAL A 56 10.60 2.99 7.51
N LEU A 57 10.93 4.19 7.99
CA LEU A 57 11.01 5.39 7.15
C LEU A 57 12.07 5.23 6.07
N TYR A 58 13.27 4.77 6.40
CA TYR A 58 14.33 4.52 5.43
C TYR A 58 13.88 3.57 4.31
N VAL A 59 13.28 2.42 4.64
CA VAL A 59 12.74 1.49 3.64
C VAL A 59 11.63 2.14 2.81
N LEU A 60 10.79 2.98 3.43
CA LEU A 60 9.78 3.78 2.74
C LEU A 60 10.38 4.94 1.94
N TYR A 61 11.65 5.30 2.05
CA TYR A 61 12.29 6.29 1.17
C TYR A 61 12.94 5.62 -0.06
N PHE A 62 13.35 4.36 0.05
CA PHE A 62 14.04 3.65 -1.03
C PHE A 62 13.10 3.08 -2.09
N ASP A 63 13.20 3.60 -3.32
CA ASP A 63 12.28 3.27 -4.42
C ASP A 63 12.31 1.80 -4.85
N ARG A 64 13.48 1.16 -4.76
CA ARG A 64 13.63 -0.27 -5.12
C ARG A 64 12.77 -1.16 -4.21
N PHE A 65 12.75 -0.89 -2.91
CA PHE A 65 11.97 -1.66 -1.95
C PHE A 65 10.47 -1.36 -2.08
N LYS A 66 10.09 -0.10 -2.31
CA LYS A 66 8.69 0.27 -2.56
C LYS A 66 8.10 -0.50 -3.74
N ALA A 67 8.82 -0.57 -4.86
CA ALA A 67 8.35 -1.27 -6.04
C ALA A 67 8.09 -2.76 -5.78
N VAL A 68 9.04 -3.42 -5.09
CA VAL A 68 8.90 -4.83 -4.71
C VAL A 68 7.75 -5.02 -3.71
N MET A 69 7.59 -4.11 -2.75
CA MET A 69 6.45 -4.13 -1.82
C MET A 69 5.12 -3.99 -2.54
N ILE A 70 5.00 -3.06 -3.48
CA ILE A 70 3.78 -2.88 -4.30
C ILE A 70 3.48 -4.16 -5.11
N ALA A 71 4.51 -4.79 -5.68
CA ALA A 71 4.36 -6.05 -6.39
C ALA A 71 3.85 -7.18 -5.47
N VAL A 72 4.40 -7.31 -4.27
CA VAL A 72 3.95 -8.31 -3.28
C VAL A 72 2.53 -8.03 -2.79
N LEU A 73 2.19 -6.77 -2.52
CA LEU A 73 0.83 -6.36 -2.11
C LEU A 73 -0.20 -6.61 -3.22
N SER A 74 0.21 -6.52 -4.49
CA SER A 74 -0.66 -6.80 -5.63
C SER A 74 -1.21 -8.24 -5.62
N LEU A 75 -0.47 -9.20 -5.03
CA LEU A 75 -0.87 -10.61 -4.93
C LEU A 75 -2.21 -10.83 -4.20
N LEU A 76 -2.63 -9.87 -3.37
CA LEU A 76 -3.89 -9.94 -2.64
C LEU A 76 -5.10 -9.77 -3.56
N CYS A 77 -5.03 -8.80 -4.48
CA CYS A 77 -6.23 -8.28 -5.13
C CYS A 77 -6.13 -8.20 -6.66
N ALA A 78 -4.95 -7.99 -7.24
CA ALA A 78 -4.81 -7.73 -8.68
C ALA A 78 -5.36 -8.86 -9.56
N GLY A 79 -5.10 -10.11 -9.19
CA GLY A 79 -5.63 -11.29 -9.89
C GLY A 79 -7.10 -11.64 -9.59
N SER A 80 -7.79 -10.91 -8.70
CA SER A 80 -9.13 -11.30 -8.24
C SER A 80 -10.21 -11.18 -9.33
N VAL A 81 -10.08 -10.17 -10.22
CA VAL A 81 -10.98 -10.00 -11.38
C VAL A 81 -10.74 -11.07 -12.43
N TYR A 82 -9.48 -11.48 -12.63
CA TYR A 82 -9.16 -12.61 -13.50
C TYR A 82 -9.80 -13.90 -13.01
N GLU A 83 -9.66 -14.22 -11.71
CA GLU A 83 -10.28 -15.41 -11.10
C GLU A 83 -11.82 -15.40 -11.27
N ASP A 84 -12.46 -14.23 -11.19
CA ASP A 84 -13.92 -14.09 -11.35
C ASP A 84 -14.38 -14.27 -12.81
N ILE A 85 -13.55 -13.82 -13.77
CA ILE A 85 -13.79 -14.00 -15.21
C ILE A 85 -13.57 -15.47 -15.58
N SER A 86 -12.46 -16.07 -15.14
CA SER A 86 -12.08 -17.45 -15.51
C SER A 86 -13.01 -18.50 -14.90
N SER A 87 -13.54 -18.26 -13.70
CA SER A 87 -14.48 -19.16 -13.03
C SER A 87 -15.93 -19.03 -13.52
N GLY A 88 -16.21 -18.10 -14.45
CA GLY A 88 -17.58 -17.80 -14.88
C GLY A 88 -18.43 -17.12 -13.80
N PHE A 89 -17.85 -16.74 -12.66
CA PHE A 89 -18.54 -16.03 -11.58
C PHE A 89 -19.11 -14.67 -12.05
N PHE A 90 -18.47 -14.06 -13.06
CA PHE A 90 -18.97 -12.89 -13.76
C PHE A 90 -20.37 -13.12 -14.38
N LEU A 91 -20.63 -14.31 -14.93
CA LEU A 91 -21.93 -14.70 -15.47
C LEU A 91 -22.98 -14.85 -14.36
N PHE A 92 -22.55 -15.34 -13.19
CA PHE A 92 -23.41 -15.49 -12.00
C PHE A 92 -23.81 -14.13 -11.39
N GLN A 93 -22.91 -13.15 -11.40
CA GLN A 93 -23.21 -11.76 -11.01
C GLN A 93 -24.12 -11.06 -12.03
N LYS A 94 -23.90 -11.28 -13.33
CA LYS A 94 -24.79 -10.83 -14.42
C LYS A 94 -26.23 -11.33 -14.24
N LEU A 95 -26.40 -12.58 -13.81
CA LEU A 95 -27.71 -13.22 -13.65
C LEU A 95 -28.45 -12.86 -12.34
N ARG A 96 -27.75 -12.52 -11.25
CA ARG A 96 -28.38 -12.42 -9.91
C ARG A 96 -28.46 -11.02 -9.29
N VAL A 97 -27.59 -10.08 -9.67
CA VAL A 97 -27.43 -8.81 -8.92
C VAL A 97 -27.72 -7.54 -9.73
N GLY A 98 -27.61 -7.59 -11.06
CA GLY A 98 -28.10 -6.53 -11.97
C GLY A 98 -27.43 -5.15 -11.85
N ARG A 99 -26.38 -4.96 -11.04
CA ARG A 99 -25.66 -3.66 -10.93
C ARG A 99 -24.14 -3.83 -10.87
N ILE A 100 -23.49 -3.60 -12.02
CA ILE A 100 -22.02 -3.59 -12.20
C ILE A 100 -21.33 -2.59 -11.25
N GLU A 101 -22.00 -1.47 -10.95
CA GLU A 101 -21.48 -0.44 -10.05
C GLU A 101 -21.17 -0.98 -8.64
N ARG A 102 -22.05 -1.83 -8.10
CA ARG A 102 -21.86 -2.39 -6.75
C ARG A 102 -20.67 -3.35 -6.69
N TYR A 103 -20.48 -4.12 -7.76
CA TYR A 103 -19.31 -4.99 -7.90
C TYR A 103 -18.00 -4.19 -7.93
N VAL A 104 -17.94 -3.13 -8.74
CA VAL A 104 -16.74 -2.28 -8.86
C VAL A 104 -16.41 -1.61 -7.53
N ILE A 105 -17.41 -1.00 -6.88
CA ILE A 105 -17.23 -0.37 -5.57
C ILE A 105 -16.74 -1.40 -4.55
N SER A 106 -17.31 -2.61 -4.57
CA SER A 106 -16.89 -3.69 -3.67
C SER A 106 -15.43 -4.10 -3.91
N LYS A 107 -14.98 -4.21 -5.16
CA LYS A 107 -13.60 -4.60 -5.50
C LYS A 107 -12.59 -3.55 -5.10
N ILE A 108 -12.87 -2.28 -5.39
CA ILE A 108 -11.97 -1.16 -5.02
C ILE A 108 -11.94 -0.99 -3.50
N ALA A 109 -13.08 -1.06 -2.82
CA ALA A 109 -13.14 -1.00 -1.36
C ALA A 109 -12.42 -2.18 -0.69
N ALA A 110 -12.61 -3.41 -1.19
CA ALA A 110 -11.88 -4.58 -0.70
C ALA A 110 -10.38 -4.45 -0.96
N ASN A 111 -9.97 -3.92 -2.12
CA ASN A 111 -8.57 -3.68 -2.44
C ASN A 111 -7.93 -2.67 -1.48
N MET A 112 -8.55 -1.51 -1.28
CA MET A 112 -8.09 -0.52 -0.32
C MET A 112 -7.96 -1.12 1.08
N PHE A 113 -8.97 -1.86 1.56
CA PHE A 113 -8.94 -2.44 2.89
C PHE A 113 -7.87 -3.54 3.04
N LEU A 114 -7.80 -4.51 2.12
CA LEU A 114 -6.88 -5.63 2.21
C LEU A 114 -5.42 -5.19 2.08
N VAL A 115 -5.12 -4.26 1.16
CA VAL A 115 -3.76 -3.77 0.96
C VAL A 115 -3.31 -2.92 2.15
N THR A 116 -4.14 -1.99 2.65
CA THR A 116 -3.80 -1.16 3.81
C THR A 116 -3.66 -1.97 5.10
N THR A 117 -4.52 -2.96 5.33
CA THR A 117 -4.39 -3.84 6.50
C THR A 117 -3.15 -4.72 6.40
N ALA A 118 -2.78 -5.19 5.21
CA ALA A 118 -1.56 -5.96 5.00
C ALA A 118 -0.29 -5.11 5.20
N THR A 119 -0.28 -3.84 4.78
CA THR A 119 0.87 -2.93 5.01
C THR A 119 1.02 -2.60 6.49
N ILE A 120 -0.06 -2.14 7.15
CA ILE A 120 -0.02 -1.81 8.58
C ILE A 120 0.35 -3.05 9.40
N GLY A 121 -0.27 -4.19 9.09
CA GLY A 121 0.02 -5.46 9.74
C GLY A 121 1.47 -5.92 9.55
N GLY A 122 2.01 -5.79 8.33
CA GLY A 122 3.41 -6.12 8.03
C GLY A 122 4.41 -5.23 8.77
N ILE A 123 4.16 -3.92 8.82
CA ILE A 123 4.98 -2.96 9.59
C ILE A 123 4.94 -3.29 11.08
N LEU A 124 3.76 -3.53 11.65
CA LEU A 124 3.62 -3.85 13.07
C LEU A 124 4.26 -5.20 13.43
N LEU A 125 4.17 -6.20 12.55
CA LEU A 125 4.81 -7.49 12.74
C LEU A 125 6.33 -7.34 12.71
N PHE A 126 6.87 -6.59 11.75
CA PHE A 126 8.30 -6.25 11.69
C PHE A 126 8.77 -5.56 12.97
N VAL A 127 8.04 -4.53 13.42
CA VAL A 127 8.37 -3.80 14.64
C VAL A 127 8.31 -4.70 15.87
N ALA A 128 7.30 -5.58 15.97
CA ALA A 128 7.20 -6.53 17.07
C ALA A 128 8.37 -7.52 17.09
N PHE A 129 8.83 -7.96 15.91
CA PHE A 129 9.96 -8.86 15.76
C PHE A 129 11.30 -8.21 16.10
N VAL A 130 11.50 -6.94 15.73
CA VAL A 130 12.76 -6.19 15.95
C VAL A 130 12.82 -5.56 17.34
N ARG A 131 11.68 -5.39 18.02
CA ARG A 131 11.60 -4.78 19.37
C ARG A 131 12.57 -5.37 20.41
N PRO A 132 12.87 -6.68 20.45
CA PRO A 132 13.87 -7.23 21.38
C PRO A 132 15.30 -6.80 21.05
N LEU A 133 15.58 -6.42 19.80
CA LEU A 133 16.91 -6.02 19.33
C LEU A 133 17.11 -4.51 19.37
N MET A 134 16.06 -3.71 19.18
CA MET A 134 16.16 -2.24 19.10
C MET A 134 14.99 -1.50 19.76
N PRO A 135 15.26 -0.29 20.29
CA PRO A 135 14.21 0.56 20.81
C PRO A 135 13.29 1.06 19.70
N LEU A 136 12.01 1.24 20.04
CA LEU A 136 10.99 1.70 19.10
C LEU A 136 11.29 3.12 18.58
N VAL A 137 11.81 3.98 19.47
CA VAL A 137 12.21 5.36 19.19
C VAL A 137 13.65 5.52 19.69
N GLY A 138 14.51 6.13 18.88
CA GLY A 138 15.87 6.45 19.30
C GLY A 138 15.91 7.59 20.32
N ASN A 139 17.09 7.88 20.86
CA ASN A 139 17.26 8.90 21.88
C ASN A 139 16.95 10.34 21.38
N ASN A 140 16.96 10.57 20.06
CA ASN A 140 16.66 11.86 19.42
C ASN A 140 15.45 11.76 18.46
N PRO A 141 14.20 11.83 18.96
CA PRO A 141 13.00 11.65 18.14
C PRO A 141 12.83 12.74 17.07
N GLN A 142 13.38 13.95 17.26
CA GLN A 142 13.30 15.03 16.27
C GLN A 142 14.19 14.81 15.04
N GLN A 143 15.27 14.04 15.16
CA GLN A 143 16.13 13.70 14.02
C GLN A 143 15.66 12.43 13.30
N ASP A 144 15.05 11.50 14.05
CA ASP A 144 14.55 10.23 13.49
C ASP A 144 13.16 10.36 12.87
N ILE A 145 12.37 11.35 13.28
CA ILE A 145 10.97 11.56 12.85
C ILE A 145 10.86 12.97 12.27
N VAL A 146 11.27 13.12 11.01
CA VAL A 146 11.27 14.40 10.29
C VAL A 146 9.85 14.76 9.81
N GLU A 147 9.03 13.75 9.52
CA GLU A 147 7.73 13.92 8.88
C GLU A 147 6.59 13.63 9.83
N TYR A 148 5.55 14.47 9.76
CA TYR A 148 4.38 14.38 10.63
C TYR A 148 4.68 14.25 12.13
N TYR A 149 5.75 14.90 12.61
CA TYR A 149 6.18 14.84 14.02
C TYR A 149 5.08 15.21 15.03
N ASP A 150 4.17 16.12 14.68
CA ASP A 150 3.03 16.50 15.53
C ASP A 150 2.09 15.32 15.80
N ILE A 151 1.94 14.41 14.82
CA ILE A 151 1.15 13.18 14.94
C ILE A 151 1.84 12.21 15.91
N TYR A 152 3.17 12.11 15.81
CA TYR A 152 3.95 11.31 16.76
C TYR A 152 3.81 11.82 18.20
N GLN A 153 3.89 13.14 18.43
CA GLN A 153 3.77 13.72 19.77
C GLN A 153 2.39 13.53 20.41
N THR A 154 1.33 13.58 19.60
CA THR A 154 -0.05 13.53 20.11
C THR A 154 -0.60 12.11 20.26
N LEU A 155 -0.21 11.19 19.37
CA LEU A 155 -0.85 9.87 19.23
C LEU A 155 0.09 8.70 19.57
N GLY A 156 1.39 8.99 19.74
CA GLY A 156 2.41 8.00 20.09
C GLY A 156 2.98 7.21 18.90
N PRO A 157 4.06 6.44 19.13
CA PRO A 157 4.87 5.82 18.08
C PRO A 157 4.13 4.78 17.24
N ILE A 158 3.26 3.97 17.87
CA ILE A 158 2.54 2.88 17.19
C ILE A 158 1.51 3.46 16.23
N LEU A 159 0.79 4.49 16.65
CA LEU A 159 -0.26 5.10 15.83
C LEU A 159 0.34 5.97 14.71
N TYR A 160 1.52 6.58 14.95
CA TYR A 160 2.32 7.19 13.89
C TYR A 160 2.73 6.19 12.80
N LEU A 161 3.23 5.01 13.17
CA LEU A 161 3.57 3.95 12.21
C LEU A 161 2.34 3.47 11.43
N ALA A 162 1.19 3.36 12.09
CA ALA A 162 -0.07 3.01 11.42
C ALA A 162 -0.50 4.11 10.43
N ALA A 163 -0.32 5.39 10.76
CA ALA A 163 -0.61 6.52 9.87
C ALA A 163 0.29 6.51 8.62
N MET A 164 1.59 6.25 8.78
CA MET A 164 2.52 6.09 7.65
C MET A 164 2.18 4.86 6.81
N GLY A 165 1.88 3.74 7.46
CA GLY A 165 1.44 2.51 6.80
C GLY A 165 0.12 2.67 6.04
N LEU A 166 -0.75 3.58 6.48
CA LEU A 166 -1.99 3.93 5.80
C LEU A 166 -1.73 4.71 4.51
N ILE A 167 -0.88 5.74 4.53
CA ILE A 167 -0.52 6.51 3.32
C ILE A 167 0.14 5.59 2.29
N PHE A 168 1.14 4.81 2.71
CA PHE A 168 1.80 3.85 1.82
C PHE A 168 0.81 2.78 1.33
N GLY A 169 -0.05 2.25 2.19
CA GLY A 169 -1.05 1.25 1.84
C GLY A 169 -2.10 1.74 0.84
N LEU A 170 -2.58 2.98 0.97
CA LEU A 170 -3.51 3.60 0.02
C LEU A 170 -2.83 3.93 -1.32
N SER A 171 -1.54 4.28 -1.28
CA SER A 171 -0.74 4.45 -2.49
C SER A 171 -0.56 3.12 -3.21
N ALA A 172 -0.17 2.07 -2.48
CA ALA A 172 -0.07 0.73 -3.02
C ALA A 172 -1.42 0.26 -3.59
N SER A 173 -2.54 0.52 -2.91
CA SER A 173 -3.87 0.12 -3.40
C SER A 173 -4.24 0.81 -4.72
N PHE A 174 -3.78 2.05 -4.94
CA PHE A 174 -3.94 2.72 -6.22
C PHE A 174 -3.20 1.96 -7.34
N PHE A 175 -1.94 1.59 -7.12
CA PHE A 175 -1.16 0.81 -8.09
C PHE A 175 -1.70 -0.62 -8.30
N THR A 176 -2.17 -1.29 -7.24
CA THR A 176 -2.80 -2.62 -7.38
C THR A 176 -4.12 -2.57 -8.14
N SER A 177 -4.82 -1.42 -8.10
CA SER A 177 -6.04 -1.22 -8.87
C SER A 177 -5.77 -1.25 -10.38
N PHE A 178 -4.56 -0.92 -10.85
CA PHE A 178 -4.18 -1.10 -12.26
C PHE A 178 -4.18 -2.55 -12.71
N GLY A 179 -3.78 -3.46 -11.81
CA GLY A 179 -3.87 -4.89 -12.02
C GLY A 179 -5.29 -5.40 -12.24
N LEU A 180 -6.30 -4.75 -11.66
CA LEU A 180 -7.70 -5.17 -11.80
C LEU A 180 -8.26 -4.94 -13.20
N TRP A 181 -7.81 -3.90 -13.91
CA TRP A 181 -8.34 -3.57 -15.24
C TRP A 181 -7.44 -3.98 -16.41
N ILE A 182 -6.15 -4.26 -16.19
CA ILE A 182 -5.30 -4.81 -17.28
C ILE A 182 -5.78 -6.19 -17.76
N VAL A 183 -6.46 -6.94 -16.89
CA VAL A 183 -7.03 -8.26 -17.17
C VAL A 183 -7.98 -8.25 -18.38
N PHE A 184 -8.61 -7.10 -18.69
CA PHE A 184 -9.46 -6.96 -19.87
C PHE A 184 -8.67 -6.90 -21.18
N TYR A 185 -7.40 -6.53 -21.14
CA TYR A 185 -6.51 -6.48 -22.30
C TYR A 185 -5.67 -7.74 -22.41
N MET A 186 -5.11 -8.19 -21.28
CA MET A 186 -4.28 -9.38 -21.18
C MET A 186 -4.90 -10.28 -20.10
N PRO A 187 -5.68 -11.30 -20.47
CA PRO A 187 -6.31 -12.22 -19.52
C PRO A 187 -5.28 -13.22 -18.98
N ASP A 188 -4.25 -12.71 -18.32
CA ASP A 188 -3.21 -13.49 -17.65
C ASP A 188 -3.09 -13.01 -16.19
N ARG A 189 -3.10 -13.98 -15.28
CA ARG A 189 -2.89 -13.75 -13.86
C ARG A 189 -1.52 -13.10 -13.62
N PHE A 190 -0.46 -13.54 -14.28
CA PHE A 190 0.88 -13.00 -14.04
C PHE A 190 0.97 -11.53 -14.46
N ALA A 191 0.48 -11.22 -15.66
CA ALA A 191 0.42 -9.84 -16.18
C ALA A 191 -0.33 -8.89 -15.23
N ALA A 192 -1.43 -9.35 -14.60
CA ALA A 192 -2.18 -8.56 -13.63
C ALA A 192 -1.35 -8.13 -12.40
N HIS A 193 -0.38 -8.92 -11.97
CA HIS A 193 0.49 -8.57 -10.85
C HIS A 193 1.68 -7.73 -11.30
N ALA A 194 2.31 -8.09 -12.43
CA ALA A 194 3.47 -7.39 -12.96
C ALA A 194 3.15 -5.94 -13.37
N ILE A 195 1.91 -5.65 -13.81
CA ILE A 195 1.56 -4.29 -14.24
C ILE A 195 1.61 -3.29 -13.08
N SER A 196 1.28 -3.69 -11.86
CA SER A 196 1.31 -2.80 -10.70
C SER A 196 2.73 -2.30 -10.40
N PHE A 197 3.72 -3.17 -10.63
CA PHE A 197 5.14 -2.83 -10.54
C PHE A 197 5.59 -1.92 -11.68
N LEU A 198 5.21 -2.24 -12.93
CA LEU A 198 5.59 -1.45 -14.11
C LEU A 198 4.98 -0.05 -14.09
N VAL A 199 3.71 0.07 -13.70
CA VAL A 199 3.02 1.36 -13.58
C VAL A 199 3.69 2.22 -12.52
N TYR A 200 4.11 1.65 -11.39
CA TYR A 200 4.83 2.41 -10.36
C TYR A 200 6.12 3.03 -10.92
N TYR A 201 6.98 2.25 -11.59
CA TYR A 201 8.21 2.78 -12.20
C TYR A 201 7.95 3.76 -13.34
N GLY A 202 6.93 3.49 -14.17
CA GLY A 202 6.54 4.39 -15.25
C GLY A 202 6.07 5.74 -14.73
N LEU A 203 5.24 5.74 -13.68
CA LEU A 203 4.79 6.97 -13.02
C LEU A 203 5.94 7.71 -12.34
N LEU A 204 6.84 6.98 -11.66
CA LEU A 204 8.03 7.55 -11.03
C LEU A 204 8.91 8.28 -12.07
N SER A 205 9.10 7.68 -13.25
CA SER A 205 9.91 8.27 -14.33
C SER A 205 9.32 9.55 -14.93
N ILE A 206 8.01 9.74 -14.79
CA ILE A 206 7.29 10.94 -15.31
C ILE A 206 7.04 11.94 -14.18
N THR A 207 7.39 11.61 -12.93
CA THR A 207 7.13 12.45 -11.75
C THR A 207 7.80 13.81 -11.85
N ASP A 208 8.99 13.89 -12.46
CA ASP A 208 9.71 15.15 -12.68
C ASP A 208 8.95 16.14 -13.60
N PHE A 209 7.99 15.65 -14.38
CA PHE A 209 7.15 16.48 -15.26
C PHE A 209 5.82 16.89 -14.61
N LEU A 210 5.47 16.31 -13.45
CA LEU A 210 4.25 16.61 -12.72
C LEU A 210 4.41 17.84 -11.82
N PRO A 211 3.31 18.54 -11.49
CA PRO A 211 3.35 19.59 -10.47
C PRO A 211 3.76 18.99 -9.11
N LYS A 212 4.45 19.78 -8.28
CA LYS A 212 5.04 19.31 -7.01
C LYS A 212 4.02 18.74 -6.03
N GLU A 213 2.76 19.13 -6.18
CA GLU A 213 1.62 18.65 -5.40
C GLU A 213 1.19 17.21 -5.78
N LEU A 214 1.64 16.71 -6.94
CA LEU A 214 1.38 15.35 -7.44
C LEU A 214 2.66 14.51 -7.51
N ASP A 215 3.67 14.86 -6.72
CA ASP A 215 4.91 14.11 -6.65
C ASP A 215 4.65 12.70 -6.07
N ILE A 216 4.73 11.69 -6.94
CA ILE A 216 4.47 10.27 -6.62
C ILE A 216 5.53 9.73 -5.66
N TRP A 217 6.76 10.26 -5.71
CA TRP A 217 7.79 9.89 -4.77
C TRP A 217 7.40 10.34 -3.36
N ASN A 218 6.99 11.60 -3.19
CA ASN A 218 6.52 12.09 -1.89
C ASN A 218 5.29 11.33 -1.39
N LEU A 219 4.34 11.03 -2.29
CA LEU A 219 3.11 10.31 -1.94
C LEU A 219 3.41 8.91 -1.41
N THR A 220 4.32 8.19 -2.06
CA THR A 220 4.70 6.82 -1.69
C THR A 220 5.68 6.76 -0.52
N SER A 221 6.50 7.78 -0.30
CA SER A 221 7.37 7.89 0.88
C SER A 221 6.60 8.27 2.15
N ALA A 222 5.32 8.59 2.06
CA ALA A 222 4.54 9.25 3.10
C ALA A 222 5.20 10.57 3.55
N ALA A 223 5.71 11.32 2.57
CA ALA A 223 6.39 12.57 2.77
C ALA A 223 5.47 13.78 2.67
N LYS A 224 5.88 14.90 3.29
CA LYS A 224 5.09 16.15 3.27
C LYS A 224 4.95 16.67 1.83
N MET A 225 3.72 16.62 1.29
CA MET A 225 3.42 17.13 -0.07
C MET A 225 3.34 18.66 -0.14
N LEU A 226 2.59 19.27 0.78
CA LEU A 226 2.42 20.72 0.83
C LEU A 226 3.54 21.37 1.65
N ARG A 227 4.46 22.08 0.97
CA ARG A 227 5.53 22.84 1.63
C ARG A 227 5.05 24.13 2.30
N MET A 228 3.84 24.62 1.98
CA MET A 228 3.31 25.90 2.46
C MET A 228 2.52 25.81 3.77
N THR A 229 2.11 24.63 4.21
CA THR A 229 1.35 24.46 5.45
C THR A 229 2.26 24.02 6.58
N ASP A 230 2.44 24.88 7.58
CA ASP A 230 3.23 24.59 8.79
C ASP A 230 2.62 23.44 9.62
N SER A 231 1.31 23.22 9.49
CA SER A 231 0.59 22.20 10.24
C SER A 231 0.70 20.81 9.59
N SER A 232 1.42 19.91 10.25
CA SER A 232 1.63 18.54 9.78
C SER A 232 0.31 17.77 9.58
N PHE A 233 -0.71 18.04 10.42
CA PHE A 233 -2.01 17.39 10.33
C PHE A 233 -2.75 17.65 9.01
N TRP A 234 -2.75 18.89 8.52
CA TRP A 234 -3.44 19.24 7.28
C TRP A 234 -2.78 18.61 6.05
N ASN A 235 -1.45 18.50 6.07
CA ASN A 235 -0.70 17.84 5.00
C ASN A 235 -0.95 16.32 5.00
N TYR A 236 -1.10 15.70 6.17
CA TYR A 236 -1.53 14.30 6.28
C TYR A 236 -2.94 14.11 5.71
N LEU A 237 -3.89 14.96 6.12
CA LEU A 237 -5.27 14.90 5.64
C LEU A 237 -5.38 15.11 4.12
N TYR A 238 -4.58 16.02 3.57
CA TYR A 238 -4.47 16.24 2.14
C TYR A 238 -4.00 14.97 1.41
N SER A 239 -2.90 14.36 1.88
CA SER A 239 -2.31 13.17 1.25
C SER A 239 -3.27 11.98 1.24
N VAL A 240 -3.96 11.73 2.37
CA VAL A 240 -4.99 10.69 2.46
C VAL A 240 -6.18 11.00 1.55
N SER A 241 -6.65 12.25 1.52
CA SER A 241 -7.81 12.63 0.70
C SER A 241 -7.50 12.49 -0.79
N LEU A 242 -6.31 12.92 -1.22
CA LEU A 242 -5.84 12.79 -2.59
C LEU A 242 -5.76 11.32 -3.01
N LEU A 243 -5.22 10.45 -2.16
CA LEU A 243 -5.17 9.00 -2.41
C LEU A 243 -6.54 8.34 -2.53
N LEU A 244 -7.51 8.76 -1.72
CA LEU A 244 -8.89 8.28 -1.84
C LEU A 244 -9.51 8.69 -3.18
N VAL A 245 -9.27 9.93 -3.63
CA VAL A 245 -9.73 10.41 -4.95
C VAL A 245 -9.07 9.61 -6.07
N LEU A 246 -7.76 9.36 -6.01
CA LEU A 246 -7.06 8.55 -7.01
C LEU A 246 -7.59 7.11 -7.09
N ASN A 247 -7.83 6.46 -5.95
CA ASN A 247 -8.45 5.14 -5.91
C ASN A 247 -9.88 5.17 -6.49
N ALA A 248 -10.67 6.22 -6.22
CA ALA A 248 -12.00 6.39 -6.79
C ALA A 248 -11.97 6.57 -8.32
N ILE A 249 -11.04 7.37 -8.84
CA ILE A 249 -10.82 7.54 -10.29
C ILE A 249 -10.47 6.20 -10.94
N SER A 250 -9.58 5.41 -10.32
CA SER A 250 -9.26 4.06 -10.81
C SER A 250 -10.51 3.15 -10.83
N GLY A 251 -11.42 3.30 -9.87
CA GLY A 251 -12.71 2.60 -9.86
C GLY A 251 -13.61 3.00 -11.02
N ILE A 252 -13.68 4.29 -11.37
CA ILE A 252 -14.46 4.77 -12.53
C ILE A 252 -13.92 4.18 -13.83
N VAL A 253 -12.59 4.08 -13.99
CA VAL A 253 -11.96 3.45 -15.17
C VAL A 253 -12.34 1.98 -15.26
N LEU A 254 -12.26 1.24 -14.15
CA LEU A 254 -12.66 -0.16 -14.08
C LEU A 254 -14.14 -0.34 -14.46
N TRP A 255 -15.02 0.54 -13.95
CA TRP A 255 -16.45 0.52 -14.30
C TRP A 255 -16.69 0.76 -15.79
N LYS A 256 -16.04 1.76 -16.40
CA LYS A 256 -16.17 2.03 -17.84
C LYS A 256 -15.75 0.82 -18.68
N LYS A 257 -14.65 0.14 -18.31
CA LYS A 257 -14.18 -1.06 -19.02
C LYS A 257 -15.14 -2.23 -18.87
N LEU A 258 -15.64 -2.47 -17.66
CA LEU A 258 -16.63 -3.51 -17.39
C LEU A 258 -17.95 -3.26 -18.13
N LYS A 259 -18.43 -2.02 -18.15
CA LYS A 259 -19.65 -1.65 -18.87
C LYS A 259 -19.51 -1.88 -20.38
N GLY A 260 -18.39 -1.45 -20.98
CA GLY A 260 -18.15 -1.68 -22.41
C GLY A 260 -18.09 -3.16 -22.78
N ARG A 261 -17.51 -4.02 -21.93
CA ARG A 261 -17.55 -5.47 -22.15
C ARG A 261 -18.95 -6.05 -21.96
N TYR A 262 -19.71 -5.55 -20.98
CA TYR A 262 -21.08 -5.98 -20.73
C TYR A 262 -22.02 -5.69 -21.90
N GLU A 263 -21.83 -4.55 -22.56
CA GLU A 263 -22.63 -4.13 -23.72
C GLU A 263 -22.23 -4.87 -25.01
N ASN A 264 -20.97 -5.28 -25.15
CA ASN A 264 -20.43 -5.87 -26.37
C ASN A 264 -20.40 -7.41 -26.40
N GLY A 265 -20.76 -8.09 -25.30
CA GLY A 265 -20.81 -9.57 -25.22
C GLY A 265 -19.54 -10.18 -24.65
#